data_AF-K9QZD5-F1
#
_entry.id   AF-K9QZD5-F1
#
_cell.length_a   1.000
_cell.length_b   1.000
_cell.length_c   1.000
_cell.angle_alpha   90.00
_cell.angle_beta   90.00
_cell.angle_gamma   90.00
#
_symmetry.space_group_name_H-M   'P 1'
#
loop_
_entity.id
_entity.type
_entity.pdbx_description
1 polymer ?
#
loop_
_entity_poly.entity_id
_entity_poly.type
_entity_poly.pdbx_seq_one_letter_code
_entity_poly.pdbx_strand_id
1 'polypeptide(L)'
;MLETQQEPVWLTIIRLLRWHKPEGRLILMIPALWAVFLAAAGKPPLPLVGVIILGTLATSAAGCVANDLWDRDIDPEVERTRDRPLASRALSVKVGIAVGIVALACAAVLAFYLNSLSFWLSVAAVPVILLYPGAKRVFPVPQLVLSIAWGFAVLISWSAVTQDISQPTWLLWGATLLWTLGFDTVYAMSDREDDRRIGVNSSALFFGNYAPVAIGIFFAGTIALLGWLGICIHLKLAFWVSLVMGTIGWLWQTIRLAKPELPNPAYGEMFRQNVWIGFILLAGMIVGSF
;
A
#
# COMPACT_ATOMS: atom_id res chain seq x y z
N MET A 1 -15.83 41.17 0.93
CA MET A 1 -15.12 40.26 0.01
C MET A 1 -14.08 39.55 0.84
N LEU A 2 -14.31 38.29 1.20
CA LEU A 2 -13.29 37.48 1.89
C LEU A 2 -12.24 37.16 0.84
N GLU A 3 -11.04 37.73 0.97
CA GLU A 3 -9.87 37.27 0.23
C GLU A 3 -9.71 35.78 0.53
N THR A 4 -10.00 34.93 -0.45
CA THR A 4 -9.59 33.54 -0.42
C THR A 4 -8.06 33.55 -0.41
N GLN A 5 -7.46 33.48 0.78
CA GLN A 5 -6.02 33.27 0.90
C GLN A 5 -5.68 31.99 0.13
N GLN A 6 -5.02 32.19 -1.00
CA GLN A 6 -4.60 31.11 -1.88
C GLN A 6 -3.58 30.27 -1.10
N GLU A 7 -3.89 29.00 -0.86
CA GLU A 7 -2.99 28.08 -0.14
C GLU A 7 -1.61 28.11 -0.82
N PRO A 8 -0.51 28.27 -0.06
CA PRO A 8 0.81 28.35 -0.66
C PRO A 8 1.16 27.04 -1.38
N VAL A 9 1.81 27.17 -2.55
CA VAL A 9 2.08 26.07 -3.49
C VAL A 9 2.73 24.86 -2.83
N TRP A 10 3.64 25.06 -1.86
CA TRP A 10 4.32 23.97 -1.16
C TRP A 10 3.37 23.12 -0.30
N LEU A 11 2.34 23.72 0.32
CA LEU A 11 1.30 22.97 1.03
C LEU A 11 0.44 22.16 0.06
N THR A 12 0.11 22.75 -1.09
CA THR A 12 -0.61 22.03 -2.15
C THR A 12 0.21 20.86 -2.72
N ILE A 13 1.53 20.99 -2.81
CA ILE A 13 2.44 19.87 -3.15
C ILE A 13 2.43 18.80 -2.05
N ILE A 14 2.50 19.18 -0.77
CA ILE A 14 2.36 18.23 0.36
C ILE A 14 1.03 17.47 0.28
N ARG A 15 -0.05 18.12 -0.14
CA ARG A 15 -1.34 17.47 -0.41
C ARG A 15 -1.28 16.49 -1.57
N LEU A 16 -0.64 16.86 -2.69
CA LEU A 16 -0.45 16.00 -3.86
C LEU A 16 0.33 14.73 -3.50
N LEU A 17 1.39 14.88 -2.70
CA LEU A 17 2.19 13.75 -2.21
C LEU A 17 1.49 12.96 -1.08
N ARG A 18 0.32 13.42 -0.65
CA ARG A 18 -0.46 12.87 0.49
C ARG A 18 0.34 12.90 1.80
N TRP A 19 1.29 13.82 1.91
CA TRP A 19 2.18 13.88 3.06
C TRP A 19 1.56 14.44 4.34
N HIS A 20 0.34 14.94 4.25
CA HIS A 20 -0.51 15.33 5.37
C HIS A 20 -1.30 14.16 5.98
N LYS A 21 -1.45 13.02 5.27
CA LYS A 21 -2.19 11.82 5.70
C LYS A 21 -1.28 10.60 5.65
N PRO A 22 -0.63 10.22 6.76
CA PRO A 22 0.44 9.24 6.73
C PRO A 22 0.03 7.80 6.43
N GLU A 23 -1.24 7.46 6.56
CA GLU A 23 -1.68 6.08 6.67
C GLU A 23 -1.39 5.28 5.40
N GLY A 24 -1.68 5.85 4.22
CA GLY A 24 -1.44 5.21 2.93
C GLY A 24 0.04 4.92 2.63
N ARG A 25 0.95 5.82 3.04
CA ARG A 25 2.40 5.63 2.85
C ARG A 25 3.00 4.68 3.89
N LEU A 26 2.49 4.71 5.12
CA LEU A 26 2.91 3.79 6.17
C LEU A 26 2.53 2.35 5.80
N ILE A 27 1.30 2.12 5.33
CA ILE A 27 0.86 0.76 4.99
C ILE A 27 1.60 0.17 3.80
N LEU A 28 2.05 0.99 2.83
CA LEU A 28 2.95 0.57 1.75
C LEU A 28 4.36 0.24 2.26
N MET A 29 4.86 1.00 3.24
CA MET A 29 6.20 0.81 3.79
C MET A 29 6.31 -0.46 4.67
N ILE A 30 5.23 -0.85 5.34
CA ILE A 30 5.21 -1.98 6.27
C ILE A 30 5.69 -3.30 5.64
N PRO A 31 5.20 -3.75 4.46
CA PRO A 31 5.72 -4.96 3.81
C PRO A 31 7.21 -4.89 3.47
N ALA A 32 7.72 -3.71 3.12
CA ALA A 32 9.14 -3.49 2.86
C ALA A 32 9.96 -3.72 4.14
N LEU A 33 9.46 -3.22 5.28
CA LEU A 33 10.06 -3.43 6.59
C LEU A 33 9.96 -4.89 7.05
N TRP A 34 8.81 -5.54 6.86
CA TRP A 34 8.68 -6.98 7.12
C TRP A 34 9.76 -7.76 6.37
N ALA A 35 9.92 -7.48 5.08
CA ALA A 35 10.88 -8.15 4.23
C ALA A 35 12.34 -7.92 4.66
N VAL A 36 12.77 -6.68 4.87
CA VAL A 36 14.17 -6.38 5.21
C VAL A 36 14.54 -6.95 6.59
N PHE A 37 13.64 -6.90 7.57
CA PHE A 37 13.91 -7.43 8.90
C PHE A 37 13.90 -8.96 8.92
N LEU A 38 12.94 -9.62 8.28
CA LEU A 38 12.91 -11.08 8.21
C LEU A 38 14.10 -11.64 7.42
N ALA A 39 14.44 -11.02 6.28
CA ALA A 39 15.58 -11.43 5.47
C ALA A 39 16.93 -11.29 6.22
N ALA A 40 17.02 -10.32 7.14
CA ALA A 40 18.21 -10.08 7.96
C ALA A 40 18.14 -10.72 9.36
N ALA A 41 17.24 -11.69 9.58
CA ALA A 41 17.04 -12.35 10.87
C ALA A 41 16.90 -11.35 12.04
N GLY A 42 16.10 -10.30 11.84
CA GLY A 42 15.81 -9.24 12.80
C GLY A 42 16.88 -8.16 12.95
N LYS A 43 18.05 -8.26 12.28
CA LYS A 43 19.18 -7.32 12.44
C LYS A 43 19.67 -6.75 11.09
N PRO A 44 18.82 -6.05 10.31
CA PRO A 44 19.28 -5.41 9.09
C PRO A 44 20.27 -4.27 9.39
N PRO A 45 21.24 -4.00 8.50
CA PRO A 45 22.08 -2.82 8.61
C PRO A 45 21.24 -1.54 8.63
N LEU A 46 21.46 -0.66 9.60
CA LEU A 46 20.67 0.58 9.75
C LEU A 46 20.66 1.48 8.49
N PRO A 47 21.76 1.63 7.73
CA PRO A 47 21.72 2.39 6.49
C PRO A 47 20.76 1.80 5.45
N LEU A 48 20.67 0.46 5.38
CA LEU A 48 19.73 -0.21 4.47
C LEU A 48 18.28 0.05 4.89
N VAL A 49 17.98 0.01 6.20
CA VAL A 49 16.64 0.36 6.70
C VAL A 49 16.28 1.80 6.33
N GLY A 50 17.22 2.74 6.46
CA GLY A 50 17.05 4.12 6.02
C GLY A 50 16.74 4.23 4.52
N VAL A 51 17.47 3.49 3.68
CA VAL A 51 17.23 3.43 2.23
C VAL A 51 15.85 2.87 1.91
N ILE A 52 15.39 1.81 2.58
CA ILE A 52 14.05 1.24 2.37
C ILE A 52 12.95 2.23 2.78
N ILE A 53 13.09 2.91 3.93
CA ILE A 53 12.12 3.92 4.40
C ILE A 53 12.06 5.10 3.41
N LEU A 54 13.21 5.69 3.07
CA LEU A 54 13.23 6.83 2.16
C LEU A 54 12.78 6.44 0.74
N GLY A 55 13.16 5.23 0.28
CA GLY A 55 12.81 4.71 -1.03
C GLY A 55 11.31 4.46 -1.16
N THR A 56 10.67 3.89 -0.13
CA THR A 56 9.21 3.70 -0.11
C THR A 56 8.47 5.03 -0.07
N LEU A 57 8.95 6.03 0.69
CA LEU A 57 8.37 7.38 0.68
C LEU A 57 8.47 8.06 -0.69
N ALA A 58 9.63 8.00 -1.33
CA ALA A 58 9.86 8.58 -2.66
C ALA A 58 9.02 7.88 -3.74
N THR A 59 8.96 6.54 -3.70
CA THR A 59 8.17 5.74 -4.65
C THR A 59 6.67 5.96 -4.43
N SER A 60 6.22 6.05 -3.18
CA SER A 60 4.84 6.41 -2.85
C SER A 60 4.45 7.77 -3.39
N ALA A 61 5.34 8.77 -3.25
CA ALA A 61 5.14 10.11 -3.80
C ALA A 61 4.96 10.07 -5.33
N ALA A 62 5.82 9.34 -6.04
CA ALA A 62 5.69 9.15 -7.49
C ALA A 62 4.37 8.45 -7.88
N GLY A 63 3.99 7.38 -7.16
CA GLY A 63 2.73 6.67 -7.38
C GLY A 63 1.49 7.54 -7.12
N CYS A 64 1.52 8.40 -6.10
CA CYS A 64 0.43 9.35 -5.83
C CYS A 64 0.28 10.36 -6.97
N VAL A 65 1.38 10.94 -7.44
CA VAL A 65 1.40 11.86 -8.59
C VAL A 65 0.88 11.17 -9.85
N ALA A 66 1.35 9.97 -10.14
CA ALA A 66 0.89 9.20 -11.31
C ALA A 66 -0.62 8.94 -11.22
N ASN A 67 -1.12 8.47 -10.08
CA ASN A 67 -2.54 8.24 -9.87
C ASN A 67 -3.37 9.52 -10.10
N ASP A 68 -2.98 10.65 -9.52
CA ASP A 68 -3.70 11.92 -9.67
C ASP A 68 -3.61 12.48 -11.11
N LEU A 69 -2.53 12.18 -11.86
CA LEU A 69 -2.42 12.52 -13.28
C LEU A 69 -3.38 11.70 -14.14
N TRP A 70 -3.46 10.38 -13.89
CA TRP A 70 -4.38 9.48 -14.58
C TRP A 70 -5.84 9.77 -14.26
N ASP A 71 -6.15 10.10 -13.01
CA ASP A 71 -7.51 10.27 -12.52
C ASP A 71 -7.96 11.74 -12.53
N ARG A 72 -7.18 12.66 -13.11
CA ARG A 72 -7.43 14.11 -13.12
C ARG A 72 -8.85 14.52 -13.52
N ASP A 73 -9.44 13.83 -14.48
CA ASP A 73 -10.77 14.15 -15.01
C ASP A 73 -11.88 13.25 -14.40
N ILE A 74 -11.50 12.24 -13.61
CA ILE A 74 -12.42 11.33 -12.92
C ILE A 74 -12.60 11.76 -11.45
N ASP A 75 -11.52 12.13 -10.78
CA ASP A 75 -11.49 12.54 -9.38
C ASP A 75 -12.47 13.69 -9.03
N PRO A 76 -12.75 14.69 -9.89
CA PRO A 76 -13.79 15.70 -9.62
C PRO A 76 -15.18 15.12 -9.37
N GLU A 77 -15.46 13.95 -9.95
CA GLU A 77 -16.75 13.25 -9.88
C GLU A 77 -16.86 12.32 -8.65
N VAL A 78 -15.87 12.28 -7.76
CA VAL A 78 -15.85 11.42 -6.56
C VAL A 78 -15.76 12.29 -5.31
N GLU A 79 -16.64 12.09 -4.34
CA GLU A 79 -16.73 12.97 -3.16
C GLU A 79 -15.41 13.09 -2.40
N ARG A 80 -14.73 11.96 -2.21
CA ARG A 80 -13.47 11.90 -1.47
C ARG A 80 -12.29 12.52 -2.21
N THR A 81 -12.30 12.55 -3.54
CA THR A 81 -11.10 12.89 -4.34
C THR A 81 -11.23 14.18 -5.15
N ARG A 82 -12.41 14.81 -5.18
CA ARG A 82 -12.65 16.08 -5.89
C ARG A 82 -11.69 17.20 -5.53
N ASP A 83 -11.25 17.26 -4.26
CA ASP A 83 -10.36 18.30 -3.76
C ASP A 83 -8.88 17.98 -3.98
N ARG A 84 -8.52 16.90 -4.69
CA ARG A 84 -7.12 16.62 -5.00
C ARG A 84 -6.51 17.77 -5.82
N PRO A 85 -5.22 18.11 -5.61
CA PRO A 85 -4.62 19.27 -6.25
C PRO A 85 -4.69 19.32 -7.78
N LEU A 86 -4.53 18.16 -8.45
CA LEU A 86 -4.60 18.09 -9.92
C LEU A 86 -6.05 18.04 -10.43
N ALA A 87 -6.96 17.43 -9.68
CA ALA A 87 -8.39 17.34 -9.98
C ALA A 87 -9.06 18.72 -9.87
N SER A 88 -8.87 19.41 -8.75
CA SER A 88 -9.37 20.77 -8.48
C SER A 88 -8.64 21.87 -9.26
N ARG A 89 -7.63 21.52 -10.06
CA ARG A 89 -6.78 22.44 -10.85
C ARG A 89 -6.01 23.46 -10.00
N ALA A 90 -5.86 23.21 -8.70
CA ALA A 90 -5.00 23.99 -7.80
C ALA A 90 -3.51 23.88 -8.20
N LEU A 91 -3.11 22.77 -8.81
CA LEU A 91 -1.80 22.60 -9.45
C LEU A 91 -1.94 22.31 -10.94
N SER A 92 -1.01 22.85 -11.73
CA SER A 92 -0.93 22.51 -13.15
C SER A 92 -0.36 21.09 -13.36
N VAL A 93 -0.74 20.46 -14.47
CA VAL A 93 -0.21 19.15 -14.88
C VAL A 93 1.32 19.18 -15.00
N LYS A 94 1.89 20.29 -15.49
CA LYS A 94 3.35 20.46 -15.60
C LYS A 94 4.04 20.38 -14.24
N VAL A 95 3.45 21.00 -13.21
CA VAL A 95 3.97 20.92 -11.84
C VAL A 95 3.84 19.50 -11.31
N GLY A 96 2.70 18.84 -11.54
CA GLY A 96 2.52 17.42 -11.18
C GLY A 96 3.61 16.53 -11.78
N ILE A 97 3.84 16.62 -13.09
CA ILE A 97 4.89 15.85 -13.78
C ILE A 97 6.27 16.15 -13.20
N ALA A 98 6.61 17.42 -12.98
CA ALA A 98 7.91 17.79 -12.40
C ALA A 98 8.11 17.19 -11.00
N VAL A 99 7.09 17.24 -10.13
CA VAL A 99 7.12 16.62 -8.80
C VAL A 99 7.27 15.10 -8.91
N GLY A 100 6.58 14.45 -9.84
CA GLY A 100 6.72 13.03 -10.11
C GLY A 100 8.13 12.63 -10.56
N ILE A 101 8.74 13.41 -11.46
CA ILE A 101 10.12 13.21 -11.92
C ILE A 101 11.11 13.35 -10.76
N VAL A 102 10.95 14.37 -9.91
CA VAL A 102 11.80 14.56 -8.73
C VAL A 102 11.66 13.38 -7.77
N ALA A 103 10.44 12.91 -7.51
CA ALA A 103 10.20 11.76 -6.66
C ALA A 103 10.87 10.47 -7.21
N LEU A 104 10.74 10.22 -8.52
CA LEU A 104 11.42 9.10 -9.18
C LEU A 104 12.94 9.24 -9.17
N ALA A 105 13.48 10.45 -9.36
CA ALA A 105 14.92 10.70 -9.29
C ALA A 105 15.47 10.42 -7.87
N CYS A 106 14.76 10.86 -6.83
CA CYS A 106 15.11 10.51 -5.44
C CYS A 106 15.09 9.00 -5.21
N ALA A 107 14.06 8.30 -5.69
CA ALA A 107 13.98 6.84 -5.60
C ALA A 107 15.14 6.16 -6.36
N ALA A 108 15.50 6.66 -7.54
CA ALA A 108 16.61 6.13 -8.33
C ALA A 108 17.97 6.32 -7.65
N VAL A 109 18.23 7.49 -7.05
CA VAL A 109 19.46 7.73 -6.25
C VAL A 109 19.58 6.71 -5.12
N LEU A 110 18.49 6.45 -4.41
CA LEU A 110 18.46 5.44 -3.35
C LEU A 110 18.63 4.01 -3.89
N ALA A 111 18.08 3.71 -5.07
CA ALA A 111 18.20 2.40 -5.68
C ALA A 111 19.66 2.03 -6.03
N PHE A 112 20.54 3.01 -6.31
CA PHE A 112 21.97 2.76 -6.53
C PHE A 112 22.71 2.25 -5.28
N TYR A 113 22.13 2.41 -4.08
CA TYR A 113 22.67 1.80 -2.87
C TYR A 113 22.42 0.28 -2.81
N LEU A 114 21.43 -0.21 -3.56
CA LEU A 114 21.01 -1.60 -3.53
C LEU A 114 21.92 -2.48 -4.42
N ASN A 115 21.90 -3.79 -4.18
CA ASN A 115 22.56 -4.73 -5.06
C ASN A 115 21.85 -4.82 -6.43
N SER A 116 22.52 -5.46 -7.40
CA SER A 116 22.05 -5.54 -8.80
C SER A 116 20.62 -6.10 -8.93
N LEU A 117 20.29 -7.18 -8.20
CA LEU A 117 18.96 -7.78 -8.26
C LEU A 117 17.89 -6.80 -7.76
N SER A 118 18.09 -6.21 -6.60
CA SER A 118 17.16 -5.24 -6.00
C SER A 118 17.02 -3.96 -6.82
N PHE A 119 18.10 -3.50 -7.45
CA PHE A 119 18.07 -2.38 -8.38
C PHE A 119 17.16 -2.67 -9.58
N TRP A 120 17.36 -3.82 -10.24
CA TRP A 120 16.54 -4.18 -11.40
C TRP A 120 15.08 -4.49 -11.03
N LEU A 121 14.82 -5.01 -9.84
CA LEU A 121 13.46 -5.13 -9.30
C LEU A 121 12.82 -3.75 -9.07
N SER A 122 13.59 -2.76 -8.63
CA SER A 122 13.11 -1.37 -8.51
C SER A 122 12.76 -0.78 -9.87
N VAL A 123 13.59 -1.02 -10.90
CA VAL A 123 13.29 -0.61 -12.29
C VAL A 123 12.03 -1.31 -12.80
N ALA A 124 11.89 -2.61 -12.55
CA ALA A 124 10.72 -3.40 -12.97
C ALA A 124 9.42 -2.96 -12.26
N ALA A 125 9.50 -2.41 -11.04
CA ALA A 125 8.35 -1.89 -10.31
C ALA A 125 7.76 -0.62 -10.96
N VAL A 126 8.60 0.24 -11.56
CA VAL A 126 8.20 1.55 -12.12
C VAL A 126 7.03 1.43 -13.12
N PRO A 127 7.08 0.61 -14.18
CA PRO A 127 5.96 0.53 -15.11
C PRO A 127 4.67 0.05 -14.44
N VAL A 128 4.75 -0.87 -13.47
CA VAL A 128 3.57 -1.33 -12.73
C VAL A 128 2.96 -0.18 -11.93
N ILE A 129 3.79 0.61 -11.24
CA ILE A 129 3.35 1.77 -10.45
C ILE A 129 2.75 2.87 -11.34
N LEU A 130 3.35 3.15 -12.50
CA LEU A 130 2.87 4.21 -13.38
C LEU A 130 1.60 3.82 -14.15
N LEU A 131 1.38 2.53 -14.39
CA LEU A 131 0.27 2.04 -15.21
C LEU A 131 -0.91 1.50 -14.39
N TYR A 132 -0.72 1.13 -13.11
CA TYR A 132 -1.82 0.59 -12.30
C TYR A 132 -3.08 1.47 -12.26
N PRO A 133 -3.03 2.83 -12.28
CA PRO A 133 -4.27 3.63 -12.26
C PRO A 133 -5.15 3.37 -13.49
N GLY A 134 -4.52 2.99 -14.62
CA GLY A 134 -5.23 2.55 -15.82
C GLY A 134 -6.08 1.30 -15.61
N ALA A 135 -5.74 0.44 -14.63
CA ALA A 135 -6.46 -0.80 -14.35
C ALA A 135 -7.93 -0.56 -13.99
N LYS A 136 -8.27 0.58 -13.35
CA LYS A 136 -9.67 0.92 -13.02
C LYS A 136 -10.58 0.95 -14.26
N ARG A 137 -10.03 1.22 -15.43
CA ARG A 137 -10.78 1.35 -16.69
C ARG A 137 -10.98 0.02 -17.41
N VAL A 138 -10.13 -0.98 -17.16
CA VAL A 138 -10.04 -2.19 -17.99
C VAL A 138 -10.09 -3.50 -17.21
N PHE A 139 -9.81 -3.47 -15.91
CA PHE A 139 -9.68 -4.66 -15.09
C PHE A 139 -10.70 -4.65 -13.95
N PRO A 140 -11.49 -5.72 -13.75
CA PRO A 140 -12.57 -5.73 -12.75
C PRO A 140 -12.11 -5.55 -11.29
N VAL A 141 -10.87 -5.95 -10.98
CA VAL A 141 -10.30 -5.91 -9.62
C VAL A 141 -8.98 -5.13 -9.64
N PRO A 142 -8.99 -3.81 -9.90
CA PRO A 142 -7.75 -3.03 -10.02
C PRO A 142 -6.88 -3.08 -8.76
N GLN A 143 -7.48 -3.38 -7.61
CA GLN A 143 -6.81 -3.65 -6.33
C GLN A 143 -5.80 -4.79 -6.44
N LEU A 144 -6.00 -5.80 -7.30
CA LEU A 144 -5.01 -6.85 -7.52
C LEU A 144 -3.75 -6.28 -8.18
N VAL A 145 -3.89 -5.37 -9.15
CA VAL A 145 -2.75 -4.72 -9.81
C VAL A 145 -2.00 -3.84 -8.82
N LEU A 146 -2.72 -3.12 -7.95
CA LEU A 146 -2.13 -2.37 -6.84
C LEU A 146 -1.36 -3.29 -5.88
N SER A 147 -1.95 -4.43 -5.50
CA SER A 147 -1.32 -5.43 -4.64
C SER A 147 -0.03 -6.00 -5.27
N ILE A 148 0.01 -6.20 -6.59
CA ILE A 148 1.23 -6.60 -7.30
C ILE A 148 2.28 -5.49 -7.24
N ALA A 149 1.89 -4.23 -7.45
CA ALA A 149 2.79 -3.08 -7.32
C ALA A 149 3.40 -3.01 -5.92
N TRP A 150 2.61 -3.25 -4.88
CA TRP A 150 3.08 -3.27 -3.49
C TRP A 150 3.93 -4.50 -3.18
N GLY A 151 3.68 -5.62 -3.84
CA GLY A 151 4.51 -6.82 -3.75
C GLY A 151 5.97 -6.55 -4.11
N PHE A 152 6.28 -5.60 -5.01
CA PHE A 152 7.66 -5.21 -5.28
C PHE A 152 8.38 -4.68 -4.04
N ALA A 153 7.69 -4.07 -3.09
CA ALA A 153 8.29 -3.63 -1.83
C ALA A 153 8.90 -4.80 -1.05
N VAL A 154 8.26 -5.98 -1.10
CA VAL A 154 8.80 -7.22 -0.52
C VAL A 154 9.99 -7.72 -1.33
N LEU A 155 9.85 -7.84 -2.66
CA LEU A 155 10.89 -8.40 -3.53
C LEU A 155 12.19 -7.59 -3.44
N ILE A 156 12.08 -6.26 -3.52
CA ILE A 156 13.22 -5.33 -3.45
C ILE A 156 13.88 -5.42 -2.08
N SER A 157 13.11 -5.32 -1.00
CA SER A 157 13.66 -5.24 0.36
C SER A 157 14.24 -6.57 0.85
N TRP A 158 13.65 -7.70 0.46
CA TRP A 158 14.18 -9.03 0.77
C TRP A 158 15.49 -9.28 0.03
N SER A 159 15.47 -9.11 -1.29
CA SER A 159 16.66 -9.30 -2.13
C SER A 159 17.78 -8.32 -1.79
N ALA A 160 17.47 -7.16 -1.19
CA ALA A 160 18.49 -6.20 -0.75
C ALA A 160 19.45 -6.81 0.30
N VAL A 161 18.95 -7.78 1.07
CA VAL A 161 19.71 -8.52 2.09
C VAL A 161 20.27 -9.83 1.52
N THR A 162 19.44 -10.64 0.86
CA THR A 162 19.80 -12.01 0.48
C THR A 162 20.44 -12.15 -0.90
N GLN A 163 20.32 -11.14 -1.76
CA GLN A 163 20.69 -11.17 -3.18
C GLN A 163 20.01 -12.32 -3.98
N ASP A 164 18.89 -12.84 -3.46
CA ASP A 164 18.14 -13.95 -4.05
C ASP A 164 16.64 -13.83 -3.72
N ILE A 165 15.79 -14.49 -4.52
CA ILE A 165 14.36 -14.65 -4.29
C ILE A 165 14.07 -16.12 -4.01
N SER A 166 13.81 -16.43 -2.75
CA SER A 166 13.60 -17.80 -2.28
C SER A 166 12.14 -18.03 -1.88
N GLN A 167 11.80 -19.26 -1.46
CA GLN A 167 10.45 -19.59 -1.03
C GLN A 167 9.91 -18.67 0.09
N PRO A 168 10.66 -18.35 1.17
CA PRO A 168 10.22 -17.35 2.15
C PRO A 168 9.83 -15.99 1.55
N THR A 169 10.58 -15.53 0.52
CA THR A 169 10.26 -14.29 -0.19
C THR A 169 8.88 -14.36 -0.85
N TRP A 170 8.58 -15.47 -1.54
CA TRP A 170 7.30 -15.67 -2.21
C TRP A 170 6.13 -15.83 -1.24
N LEU A 171 6.34 -16.48 -0.10
CA LEU A 171 5.32 -16.57 0.95
C LEU A 171 4.97 -15.18 1.51
N LEU A 172 5.97 -14.35 1.81
CA LEU A 172 5.76 -12.99 2.27
C LEU A 172 5.12 -12.09 1.20
N TRP A 173 5.54 -12.26 -0.05
CA TRP A 173 4.98 -11.56 -1.21
C TRP A 173 3.50 -11.89 -1.36
N GLY A 174 3.14 -13.17 -1.37
CA GLY A 174 1.76 -13.64 -1.44
C GLY A 174 0.91 -13.15 -0.27
N ALA A 175 1.45 -13.21 0.95
CA ALA A 175 0.78 -12.66 2.13
C ALA A 175 0.50 -11.16 1.97
N THR A 176 1.47 -10.41 1.44
CA THR A 176 1.32 -8.97 1.16
C THR A 176 0.25 -8.69 0.13
N LEU A 177 0.16 -9.48 -0.95
CA LEU A 177 -0.90 -9.31 -1.95
C LEU A 177 -2.29 -9.51 -1.37
N LEU A 178 -2.48 -10.61 -0.64
CA LEU A 178 -3.77 -10.94 -0.05
C LEU A 178 -4.14 -9.90 1.02
N TRP A 179 -3.17 -9.48 1.84
CA TRP A 179 -3.41 -8.45 2.83
C TRP A 179 -3.84 -7.13 2.17
N THR A 180 -3.11 -6.73 1.11
CA THR A 180 -3.41 -5.53 0.31
C THR A 180 -4.77 -5.62 -0.36
N LEU A 181 -5.10 -6.76 -0.96
CA LEU A 181 -6.44 -7.00 -1.50
C LEU A 181 -7.53 -6.86 -0.43
N GLY A 182 -7.29 -7.39 0.77
CA GLY A 182 -8.22 -7.32 1.89
C GLY A 182 -8.51 -5.88 2.31
N PHE A 183 -7.49 -5.15 2.80
CA PHE A 183 -7.71 -3.81 3.33
C PHE A 183 -8.03 -2.78 2.23
N ASP A 184 -7.55 -2.95 1.00
CA ASP A 184 -7.83 -2.00 -0.08
C ASP A 184 -9.21 -2.23 -0.67
N THR A 185 -9.73 -3.46 -0.64
CA THR A 185 -11.15 -3.72 -0.90
C THR A 185 -12.02 -3.10 0.18
N VAL A 186 -11.65 -3.18 1.47
CA VAL A 186 -12.33 -2.45 2.55
C VAL A 186 -12.36 -0.95 2.27
N TYR A 187 -11.24 -0.38 1.84
CA TYR A 187 -11.14 1.04 1.51
C TYR A 187 -12.04 1.41 0.32
N ALA A 188 -12.04 0.60 -0.74
CA ALA A 188 -12.88 0.80 -1.93
C ALA A 188 -14.39 0.70 -1.65
N MET A 189 -14.82 0.05 -0.56
CA MET A 189 -16.24 0.04 -0.17
C MET A 189 -16.79 1.45 0.09
N SER A 190 -15.95 2.39 0.52
CA SER A 190 -16.36 3.79 0.76
C SER A 190 -16.73 4.55 -0.51
N ASP A 191 -16.12 4.20 -1.65
CA ASP A 191 -16.31 4.87 -2.93
C ASP A 191 -17.27 4.09 -3.87
N ARG A 192 -17.89 2.99 -3.40
CA ARG A 192 -18.64 2.04 -4.23
C ARG A 192 -19.77 2.67 -5.05
N GLU A 193 -20.48 3.64 -4.49
CA GLU A 193 -21.60 4.30 -5.17
C GLU A 193 -21.11 5.28 -6.25
N ASP A 194 -20.07 6.06 -5.92
CA ASP A 194 -19.42 6.96 -6.87
C ASP A 194 -18.80 6.16 -8.03
N ASP A 195 -18.07 5.08 -7.74
CA ASP A 195 -17.48 4.18 -8.74
C ASP A 195 -18.53 3.65 -9.73
N ARG A 196 -19.70 3.25 -9.21
CA ARG A 196 -20.82 2.78 -10.03
C ARG A 196 -21.36 3.88 -10.93
N ARG A 197 -21.51 5.10 -10.41
CA ARG A 197 -22.03 6.26 -11.15
C ARG A 197 -21.11 6.62 -12.32
N ILE A 198 -19.81 6.61 -12.10
CA ILE A 198 -18.80 7.00 -13.10
C ILE A 198 -18.40 5.84 -14.03
N GLY A 199 -18.82 4.61 -13.72
CA GLY A 199 -18.56 3.43 -14.54
C GLY A 199 -17.12 2.93 -14.48
N VAL A 200 -16.40 3.15 -13.37
CA VAL A 200 -15.06 2.57 -13.16
C VAL A 200 -15.15 1.24 -12.41
N ASN A 201 -14.16 0.38 -12.62
CA ASN A 201 -14.06 -0.89 -11.92
C ASN A 201 -13.45 -0.71 -10.53
N SER A 202 -13.95 -1.49 -9.57
CA SER A 202 -13.33 -1.68 -8.26
C SER A 202 -13.68 -3.06 -7.71
N SER A 203 -12.83 -3.61 -6.84
CA SER A 203 -13.07 -4.87 -6.16
C SER A 203 -14.38 -4.84 -5.36
N ALA A 204 -14.72 -3.69 -4.76
CA ALA A 204 -15.99 -3.46 -4.08
C ALA A 204 -17.20 -3.64 -5.00
N LEU A 205 -17.12 -3.19 -6.26
CA LEU A 205 -18.15 -3.42 -7.26
C LEU A 205 -18.16 -4.86 -7.78
N PHE A 206 -16.98 -5.41 -8.07
CA PHE A 206 -16.84 -6.76 -8.61
C PHE A 206 -17.39 -7.84 -7.65
N PHE A 207 -17.02 -7.76 -6.37
CA PHE A 207 -17.53 -8.71 -5.37
C PHE A 207 -18.94 -8.37 -4.89
N GLY A 208 -19.38 -7.11 -5.04
CA GLY A 208 -20.74 -6.68 -4.70
C GLY A 208 -21.13 -7.05 -3.27
N ASN A 209 -22.19 -7.85 -3.12
CA ASN A 209 -22.67 -8.31 -1.81
C ASN A 209 -21.74 -9.34 -1.15
N TYR A 210 -20.85 -9.97 -1.91
CA TYR A 210 -19.86 -10.92 -1.41
C TYR A 210 -18.56 -10.26 -0.98
N ALA A 211 -18.44 -8.93 -1.06
CA ALA A 211 -17.21 -8.22 -0.68
C ALA A 211 -16.74 -8.55 0.76
N PRO A 212 -17.59 -8.60 1.81
CA PRO A 212 -17.15 -9.00 3.15
C PRO A 212 -16.57 -10.42 3.20
N VAL A 213 -17.15 -11.36 2.44
CA VAL A 213 -16.67 -12.74 2.35
C VAL A 213 -15.32 -12.80 1.64
N ALA A 214 -15.18 -12.10 0.51
CA ALA A 214 -13.92 -12.02 -0.22
C ALA A 214 -12.79 -11.42 0.64
N ILE A 215 -13.07 -10.33 1.35
CA ILE A 215 -12.14 -9.71 2.31
C ILE A 215 -11.72 -10.71 3.39
N GLY A 216 -12.68 -11.46 3.95
CA GLY A 216 -12.39 -12.50 4.93
C GLY A 216 -11.48 -13.61 4.40
N ILE A 217 -11.70 -14.05 3.15
CA ILE A 217 -10.83 -15.03 2.48
C ILE A 217 -9.42 -14.47 2.28
N PHE A 218 -9.30 -13.21 1.88
CA PHE A 218 -7.99 -12.57 1.69
C PHE A 218 -7.21 -12.46 3.02
N PHE A 219 -7.86 -12.06 4.11
CA PHE A 219 -7.20 -12.05 5.42
C PHE A 219 -6.88 -13.46 5.91
N ALA A 220 -7.75 -14.45 5.71
CA ALA A 220 -7.46 -15.84 6.05
C ALA A 220 -6.23 -16.38 5.28
N GLY A 221 -6.13 -16.09 3.99
CA GLY A 221 -4.96 -16.46 3.18
C GLY A 221 -3.69 -15.71 3.61
N THR A 222 -3.81 -14.45 4.03
CA THR A 222 -2.69 -13.70 4.63
C THR A 222 -2.18 -14.40 5.88
N ILE A 223 -3.08 -14.77 6.80
CA ILE A 223 -2.74 -15.48 8.04
C ILE A 223 -2.06 -16.81 7.73
N ALA A 224 -2.60 -17.58 6.78
CA ALA A 224 -2.04 -18.87 6.39
C ALA A 224 -0.61 -18.74 5.81
N LEU A 225 -0.39 -17.78 4.92
CA LEU A 225 0.93 -17.54 4.30
C LEU A 225 1.94 -17.00 5.30
N LEU A 226 1.54 -16.08 6.20
CA LEU A 226 2.42 -15.60 7.27
C LEU A 226 2.74 -16.72 8.27
N GLY A 227 1.76 -17.56 8.63
CA GLY A 227 1.98 -18.72 9.48
C GLY A 227 2.96 -19.71 8.85
N TRP A 228 2.79 -20.02 7.57
CA TRP A 228 3.72 -20.88 6.84
C TRP A 228 5.12 -20.27 6.77
N LEU A 229 5.23 -18.97 6.46
CA LEU A 229 6.50 -18.25 6.47
C LEU A 229 7.20 -18.38 7.85
N GLY A 230 6.47 -18.15 8.94
CA GLY A 230 7.00 -18.25 10.30
C GLY A 230 7.52 -19.64 10.66
N ILE A 231 6.88 -20.70 10.14
CA ILE A 231 7.38 -22.08 10.27
C ILE A 231 8.67 -22.26 9.46
N CYS A 232 8.68 -21.84 8.20
CA CYS A 232 9.82 -21.99 7.28
C CYS A 232 11.10 -21.32 7.76
N ILE A 233 10.99 -20.16 8.41
CA ILE A 233 12.15 -19.41 8.93
C ILE A 233 12.29 -19.50 10.45
N HIS A 234 11.58 -20.44 11.09
CA HIS A 234 11.69 -20.78 12.51
C HIS A 234 11.47 -19.60 13.49
N LEU A 235 10.50 -18.73 13.21
CA LEU A 235 10.17 -17.60 14.09
C LEU A 235 9.64 -18.06 15.46
N LYS A 236 10.05 -17.33 16.49
CA LYS A 236 9.74 -17.61 17.90
C LYS A 236 8.39 -17.06 18.33
N LEU A 237 8.05 -17.31 19.60
CA LEU A 237 6.76 -17.01 20.22
C LEU A 237 6.25 -15.59 19.96
N ALA A 238 7.13 -14.58 19.98
CA ALA A 238 6.74 -13.19 19.75
C ALA A 238 6.05 -12.96 18.39
N PHE A 239 6.50 -13.66 17.33
CA PHE A 239 5.84 -13.62 16.03
C PHE A 239 4.44 -14.21 16.10
N TRP A 240 4.30 -15.40 16.67
CA TRP A 240 3.01 -16.10 16.79
C TRP A 240 2.00 -15.29 17.61
N VAL A 241 2.43 -14.66 18.70
CA VAL A 241 1.59 -13.75 19.49
C VAL A 241 1.12 -12.56 18.65
N SER A 242 2.02 -11.94 17.88
CA SER A 242 1.64 -10.85 16.97
C SER A 242 0.66 -11.29 15.87
N LEU A 243 0.83 -12.50 15.33
CA LEU A 243 -0.04 -13.06 14.30
C LEU A 243 -1.43 -13.36 14.86
N VAL A 244 -1.53 -13.86 16.10
CA VAL A 244 -2.81 -14.04 16.80
C VAL A 244 -3.49 -12.69 17.02
N MET A 245 -2.76 -11.66 17.47
CA MET A 245 -3.33 -10.31 17.62
C MET A 245 -3.85 -9.75 16.28
N GLY A 246 -3.08 -9.89 15.20
CA GLY A 246 -3.51 -9.51 13.85
C GLY A 246 -4.74 -10.28 13.39
N THR A 247 -4.79 -11.59 13.67
CA THR A 247 -5.93 -12.46 13.34
C THR A 247 -7.21 -12.03 14.05
N ILE A 248 -7.13 -11.70 15.35
CA ILE A 248 -8.26 -11.16 16.11
C ILE A 248 -8.73 -9.84 15.50
N GLY A 249 -7.80 -8.95 15.13
CA GLY A 249 -8.11 -7.68 14.47
C GLY A 249 -8.84 -7.87 13.13
N TRP A 250 -8.34 -8.75 12.27
CA TRP A 250 -8.97 -9.06 10.98
C TRP A 250 -10.32 -9.75 11.13
N LEU A 251 -10.47 -10.69 12.07
CA LEU A 251 -11.75 -11.33 12.37
C LEU A 251 -12.79 -10.32 12.86
N TRP A 252 -12.37 -9.39 13.72
CA TRP A 252 -13.24 -8.32 14.18
C TRP A 252 -13.68 -7.41 13.02
N GLN A 253 -12.77 -7.07 12.10
CA GLN A 253 -13.12 -6.29 10.90
C GLN A 253 -14.11 -7.04 10.01
N THR A 254 -13.89 -8.33 9.72
CA THR A 254 -14.77 -9.12 8.84
C THR A 254 -16.17 -9.29 9.43
N ILE A 255 -16.29 -9.53 10.74
CA ILE A 255 -17.59 -9.57 11.43
C ILE A 255 -18.29 -8.21 11.35
N ARG A 256 -17.55 -7.11 11.51
CA ARG A 256 -18.12 -5.76 11.45
C ARG A 256 -18.55 -5.38 10.03
N LEU A 257 -17.82 -5.82 9.00
CA LEU A 257 -18.15 -5.62 7.59
C LEU A 257 -19.40 -6.38 7.14
N ALA A 258 -19.72 -7.49 7.79
CA ALA A 258 -20.94 -8.26 7.51
C ALA A 258 -22.22 -7.59 8.05
N LYS A 259 -22.11 -6.48 8.80
CA LYS A 259 -23.27 -5.75 9.31
C LYS A 259 -23.92 -4.91 8.19
N PRO A 260 -25.26 -4.96 8.01
CA PRO A 260 -25.95 -4.27 6.91
C PRO A 260 -25.82 -2.73 6.92
N GLU A 261 -25.72 -2.12 8.11
CA GLU A 261 -25.77 -0.66 8.30
C GLU A 261 -24.42 -0.08 8.75
N LEU A 262 -23.32 -0.51 8.10
CA LEU A 262 -22.01 0.03 8.46
C LEU A 262 -21.86 1.48 7.94
N PRO A 263 -21.60 2.48 8.80
CA PRO A 263 -21.42 3.86 8.35
C PRO A 263 -20.19 4.02 7.46
N ASN A 264 -20.27 4.84 6.41
CA ASN A 264 -19.16 5.05 5.45
C ASN A 264 -17.80 5.39 6.11
N PRO A 265 -17.73 6.26 7.14
CA PRO A 265 -16.45 6.55 7.83
C PRO A 265 -15.76 5.33 8.47
N ALA A 266 -16.50 4.25 8.73
CA ALA A 266 -15.95 3.03 9.31
C ALA A 266 -14.94 2.33 8.38
N TYR A 267 -15.10 2.43 7.05
CA TYR A 267 -14.17 1.83 6.09
C TYR A 267 -12.78 2.48 6.18
N GLY A 268 -12.73 3.81 6.28
CA GLY A 268 -11.49 4.55 6.49
C GLY A 268 -10.83 4.19 7.83
N GLU A 269 -11.63 4.00 8.89
CA GLU A 269 -11.11 3.54 10.19
C GLU A 269 -10.50 2.13 10.11
N MET A 270 -11.18 1.18 9.45
CA MET A 270 -10.65 -0.17 9.26
C MET A 270 -9.36 -0.19 8.45
N PHE A 271 -9.24 0.69 7.44
CA PHE A 271 -7.98 0.88 6.71
C PHE A 271 -6.86 1.36 7.65
N ARG A 272 -7.13 2.37 8.49
CA ARG A 272 -6.15 2.86 9.48
C ARG A 272 -5.73 1.79 10.48
N GLN A 273 -6.66 0.95 10.92
CA GLN A 273 -6.35 -0.17 11.81
C GLN A 273 -5.40 -1.18 11.18
N ASN A 274 -5.46 -1.38 9.85
CA ASN A 274 -4.50 -2.25 9.18
C ASN A 274 -3.07 -1.69 9.25
N VAL A 275 -2.87 -0.36 9.27
CA VAL A 275 -1.55 0.23 9.54
C VAL A 275 -1.01 -0.25 10.89
N TRP A 276 -1.84 -0.20 11.94
CA TRP A 276 -1.45 -0.65 13.29
C TRP A 276 -1.21 -2.15 13.37
N ILE A 277 -2.09 -2.97 12.78
CA ILE A 277 -1.87 -4.43 12.67
C ILE A 277 -0.54 -4.70 11.96
N GLY A 278 -0.25 -3.94 10.91
CA GLY A 278 0.99 -4.03 10.16
C GLY A 278 2.24 -3.80 11.02
N PHE A 279 2.23 -2.77 11.88
CA PHE A 279 3.30 -2.50 12.84
C PHE A 279 3.37 -3.51 13.99
N ILE A 280 2.24 -4.03 14.46
CA ILE A 280 2.20 -5.10 15.47
C ILE A 280 2.89 -6.35 14.93
N LEU A 281 2.58 -6.74 13.69
CA LEU A 281 3.23 -7.86 13.01
C LEU A 281 4.72 -7.59 12.79
N LEU A 282 5.10 -6.38 12.39
CA LEU A 282 6.51 -6.00 12.25
C LEU A 282 7.26 -6.18 13.58
N ALA A 283 6.72 -5.67 14.69
CA ALA A 283 7.33 -5.83 16.00
C ALA A 283 7.50 -7.31 16.38
N GLY A 284 6.47 -8.14 16.13
CA GLY A 284 6.54 -9.57 16.35
C GLY A 284 7.55 -10.30 15.45
N MET A 285 7.70 -9.88 14.18
CA MET A 285 8.71 -10.40 13.26
C MET A 285 10.14 -10.06 13.74
N ILE A 286 10.36 -8.83 14.21
CA ILE A 286 11.67 -8.39 14.72
C ILE A 286 12.03 -9.16 16.00
N VAL A 287 11.16 -9.14 17.00
CA VAL A 287 11.43 -9.79 18.29
C VAL A 287 11.43 -11.31 18.15
N GLY A 288 10.58 -11.86 17.29
CA GLY A 288 10.48 -13.30 17.03
C GLY A 288 11.62 -13.85 16.18
N SER A 289 12.54 -13.02 15.69
CA SER A 289 13.73 -13.47 14.96
C SER A 289 14.87 -13.95 15.87
N PHE A 290 14.79 -13.73 17.19
CA PHE A 290 15.79 -14.13 18.18
C PHE A 290 15.26 -15.24 19.10
#